data_AF-A0A3M2AAS1-F1
#
_entry.id   AF-A0A3M2AAS1-F1
#
_cell.length_a   1.000
_cell.length_b   1.000
_cell.length_c   1.000
_cell.angle_alpha   90.00
_cell.angle_beta   90.00
_cell.angle_gamma   90.00
#
_symmetry.space_group_name_H-M   'P 1'
#
loop_
_entity.id
_entity.type
_entity.pdbx_description
1 polymer ?
#
loop_
_entity_poly.entity_id
_entity_poly.type
_entity_poly.pdbx_seq_one_letter_code
_entity_poly.pdbx_strand_id
1 'polypeptide(L)'
;MDRRGLGFATILLLSGCARVQHVDGGRLSDAYDPATALDRHVRTCEIDPGRCPRADRLRLDLERGFLAHAAGDRDAAYARLSALLDVEPFWTPTADPETVARRAYAVAPEPYRPLVTETLAGLGWAMLAAAERGDDAAAARAAVRFSELRERLYDARDRSEHGAFASYVAGQIFERMGRRPVARAYFREVLATRESLLARAALARTEDAQDPVANAYLAMPRPTSTGTDVGYSRIVVVVGVGHVPPLRPERLPVAFARTLAGPYVDALGIADRVDELEAMGVSEVVVPDLAPVQRSKDTPVLWVDDHRIRLERLSDLAAELEAEARGLRRLSAAAALLRAVQGQDPTFLRAPDTRSVTTLPAQVYAAELDLPPGLHQVRAEVASSSGSRRAATAVRTADRDVAVVGLTVL
;
A
#
# COMPACT_ATOMS: atom_id res chain seq x y z
N MET A 1 -6.41 31.92 -71.98
CA MET A 1 -5.67 30.66 -71.83
C MET A 1 -4.61 30.88 -70.75
N ASP A 2 -5.05 30.95 -69.49
CA ASP A 2 -5.26 29.86 -68.52
C ASP A 2 -3.99 29.54 -67.72
N ARG A 3 -3.90 30.18 -66.55
CA ARG A 3 -2.94 29.89 -65.47
C ARG A 3 -3.59 28.85 -64.56
N ARG A 4 -3.03 27.63 -64.50
CA ARG A 4 -3.23 26.70 -63.38
C ARG A 4 -1.90 26.05 -63.04
N GLY A 5 -1.21 26.61 -62.04
CA GLY A 5 -0.11 25.96 -61.35
C GLY A 5 -0.67 25.10 -60.22
N LEU A 6 -0.30 23.82 -60.22
CA LEU A 6 -0.60 22.83 -59.18
C LEU A 6 -0.06 23.28 -57.82
N GLY A 7 -0.93 23.34 -56.82
CA GLY A 7 -0.53 23.37 -55.41
C GLY A 7 -0.27 21.94 -54.91
N PHE A 8 0.97 21.66 -54.50
CA PHE A 8 1.32 20.46 -53.73
C PHE A 8 0.87 20.67 -52.28
N ALA A 9 -0.18 19.97 -51.86
CA ALA A 9 -0.54 19.84 -50.45
C ALA A 9 0.43 18.88 -49.78
N THR A 10 1.33 19.41 -48.95
CA THR A 10 2.19 18.62 -48.07
C THR A 10 1.35 18.17 -46.88
N ILE A 11 0.97 16.88 -46.85
CA ILE A 11 0.36 16.26 -45.68
C ILE A 11 1.49 15.92 -44.71
N LEU A 12 1.66 16.74 -43.67
CA LEU A 12 2.50 16.45 -42.52
C LEU A 12 1.80 15.42 -41.62
N LEU A 13 2.13 14.14 -41.81
CA LEU A 13 1.86 13.09 -40.84
C LEU A 13 2.81 13.26 -39.64
N LEU A 14 2.36 14.01 -38.63
CA LEU A 14 3.00 14.05 -37.31
C LEU A 14 2.76 12.72 -36.60
N SER A 15 3.63 11.74 -36.83
CA SER A 15 3.75 10.55 -35.98
C SER A 15 4.46 10.97 -34.69
N GLY A 16 3.68 11.07 -33.61
CA GLY A 16 4.20 11.28 -32.26
C GLY A 16 4.86 10.01 -31.74
N CYS A 17 6.10 9.75 -32.13
CA CYS A 17 6.94 8.76 -31.47
C CYS A 17 7.34 9.30 -30.09
N ALA A 18 6.93 8.60 -29.04
CA ALA A 18 7.43 8.81 -27.69
C ALA A 18 8.96 8.71 -27.70
N ARG A 19 9.65 9.79 -27.35
CA ARG A 19 11.09 9.75 -27.06
C ARG A 19 11.29 8.96 -25.77
N VAL A 20 11.63 7.69 -25.94
CA VAL A 20 12.30 6.91 -24.88
C VAL A 20 13.64 7.60 -24.64
N GLN A 21 13.80 8.20 -23.47
CA GLN A 21 15.11 8.67 -23.04
C GLN A 21 15.98 7.44 -22.80
N HIS A 22 16.90 7.19 -23.73
CA HIS A 22 18.05 6.33 -23.49
C HIS A 22 18.84 6.91 -22.33
N VAL A 23 18.78 6.26 -21.17
CA VAL A 23 19.75 6.45 -20.09
C VAL A 23 20.92 5.53 -20.45
N ASP A 24 22.07 6.12 -20.72
CA ASP A 24 23.30 5.41 -21.08
C ASP A 24 23.65 4.32 -20.06
N GLY A 25 24.15 3.19 -20.57
CA GLY A 25 24.49 1.96 -19.84
C GLY A 25 25.70 2.07 -18.90
N GLY A 26 25.73 3.09 -18.05
CA GLY A 26 26.59 3.13 -16.87
C GLY A 26 25.97 2.30 -15.75
N ARG A 27 26.81 1.53 -15.03
CA ARG A 27 26.44 0.68 -13.89
C ARG A 27 25.37 1.33 -12.99
N LEU A 28 24.15 0.80 -13.08
CA LEU A 28 22.93 1.25 -12.42
C LEU A 28 22.81 0.68 -10.99
N SER A 29 23.91 0.55 -10.25
CA SER A 29 23.91 -0.05 -8.90
C SER A 29 24.06 0.93 -7.74
N ASP A 30 24.54 2.18 -7.95
CA ASP A 30 25.07 2.95 -6.80
C ASP A 30 24.38 4.28 -6.46
N ALA A 31 23.29 4.70 -7.13
CA ALA A 31 22.59 5.94 -6.71
C ALA A 31 21.14 6.10 -7.20
N TYR A 32 20.35 5.02 -7.31
CA TYR A 32 18.89 5.20 -7.46
C TYR A 32 18.31 5.48 -6.07
N ASP A 33 18.13 6.76 -5.74
CA ASP A 33 17.30 7.17 -4.61
C ASP A 33 15.85 7.31 -5.11
N PRO A 34 14.99 6.30 -4.89
CA PRO A 34 13.60 6.32 -5.34
C PRO A 34 12.83 7.52 -4.76
N ALA A 35 13.21 8.03 -3.59
CA ALA A 35 12.54 9.17 -2.97
C ALA A 35 12.82 10.46 -3.74
N THR A 36 14.08 10.72 -4.12
CA THR A 36 14.45 11.90 -4.94
C THR A 36 13.90 11.80 -6.36
N ALA A 37 13.85 10.60 -6.96
CA ALA A 37 13.27 10.40 -8.28
C ALA A 37 11.73 10.59 -8.27
N LEU A 38 11.06 10.08 -7.23
CA LEU A 38 9.63 10.29 -7.02
C LEU A 38 9.32 11.77 -6.77
N ASP A 39 10.05 12.46 -5.90
CA ASP A 39 9.85 13.88 -5.64
C ASP A 39 9.99 14.71 -6.93
N ARG A 40 11.00 14.41 -7.76
CA ARG A 40 11.15 15.07 -9.06
C ARG A 40 9.97 14.78 -10.00
N HIS A 41 9.51 13.54 -10.06
CA HIS A 41 8.40 13.15 -10.93
C HIS A 41 7.06 13.74 -10.47
N VAL A 42 6.80 13.70 -9.16
CA VAL A 42 5.65 14.35 -8.52
C VAL A 42 5.65 15.84 -8.82
N ARG A 43 6.76 16.55 -8.57
CA ARG A 43 6.90 17.98 -8.88
C ARG A 43 6.72 18.29 -10.35
N THR A 44 7.27 17.46 -11.23
CA THR A 44 7.10 17.63 -12.68
C THR A 44 5.62 17.55 -13.07
N CYS A 45 4.89 16.59 -12.52
CA CYS A 45 3.44 16.46 -12.73
C CYS A 45 2.61 17.56 -12.03
N GLU A 46 3.14 18.26 -11.02
CA GLU A 46 2.48 19.44 -10.41
C GLU A 46 2.62 20.67 -11.28
N ILE A 47 3.84 20.91 -11.78
CA ILE A 47 4.15 22.07 -12.62
C ILE A 47 3.43 21.96 -13.97
N ASP A 48 3.36 20.75 -14.54
CA ASP A 48 2.70 20.51 -15.82
C ASP A 48 1.85 19.22 -15.77
N PRO A 49 0.59 19.31 -15.31
CA PRO A 49 -0.32 18.16 -15.30
C PRO A 49 -0.55 17.54 -16.68
N GLY A 50 -0.36 18.31 -17.76
CA GLY A 50 -0.49 17.85 -19.14
C GLY A 50 0.65 16.92 -19.58
N ARG A 51 1.80 16.99 -18.90
CA ARG A 51 2.93 16.06 -19.10
C ARG A 51 2.85 14.79 -18.27
N CYS A 52 1.89 14.71 -17.35
CA CYS A 52 1.75 13.54 -16.51
C CYS A 52 1.03 12.43 -17.29
N PRO A 53 1.65 11.25 -17.48
CA PRO A 53 0.97 10.14 -18.12
C PRO A 53 -0.32 9.84 -17.35
N ARG A 54 -1.48 9.83 -18.03
CA ARG A 54 -2.75 9.42 -17.41
C ARG A 54 -2.63 8.06 -16.73
N ALA A 55 -1.77 7.21 -17.29
CA ALA A 55 -1.42 5.91 -16.75
C ALA A 55 -0.87 5.98 -15.31
N ASP A 56 -0.17 7.05 -14.91
CA ASP A 56 0.49 7.14 -13.61
C ASP A 56 -0.30 7.96 -12.58
N ARG A 57 -1.44 8.54 -12.98
CA ARG A 57 -2.21 9.46 -12.13
C ARG A 57 -2.59 8.83 -10.79
N LEU A 58 -3.11 7.60 -10.81
CA LEU A 58 -3.48 6.91 -9.58
C LEU A 58 -2.28 6.75 -8.65
N ARG A 59 -1.15 6.25 -9.15
CA ARG A 59 0.08 6.09 -8.35
C ARG A 59 0.46 7.40 -7.67
N LEU A 60 0.48 8.49 -8.43
CA LEU A 60 0.82 9.81 -7.91
C LEU A 60 -0.19 10.33 -6.88
N ASP A 61 -1.47 10.07 -7.07
CA ASP A 61 -2.49 10.39 -6.08
C ASP A 61 -2.24 9.60 -4.78
N LEU A 62 -1.89 8.32 -4.86
CA LEU A 62 -1.53 7.52 -3.68
C LEU A 62 -0.29 8.06 -2.97
N GLU A 63 0.80 8.29 -3.70
CA GLU A 63 2.05 8.82 -3.14
C GLU A 63 1.81 10.15 -2.41
N ARG A 64 1.07 11.07 -3.06
CA ARG A 64 0.69 12.36 -2.46
C ARG A 64 -0.30 12.20 -1.30
N GLY A 65 -1.17 11.20 -1.34
CA GLY A 65 -2.11 10.92 -0.27
C GLY A 65 -1.42 10.56 1.04
N PHE A 66 -0.40 9.69 0.96
CA PHE A 66 0.44 9.36 2.12
C PHE A 66 1.30 10.53 2.59
N LEU A 67 1.88 11.30 1.67
CA LEU A 67 2.63 12.52 2.03
C LEU A 67 1.75 13.58 2.70
N ALA A 68 0.53 13.80 2.19
CA ALA A 68 -0.45 14.69 2.80
C ALA A 68 -0.82 14.20 4.21
N HIS A 69 -1.00 12.89 4.39
CA HIS A 69 -1.23 12.32 5.71
C HIS A 69 -0.01 12.53 6.64
N ALA A 70 1.22 12.35 6.17
CA ALA A 70 2.41 12.64 6.96
C ALA A 70 2.51 14.12 7.35
N ALA A 71 2.05 15.03 6.49
CA ALA A 71 2.00 16.47 6.74
C ALA A 71 0.83 16.92 7.64
N GLY A 72 -0.08 16.01 8.03
CA GLY A 72 -1.27 16.33 8.83
C GLY A 72 -2.46 16.86 8.03
N ASP A 73 -2.37 16.93 6.69
CA ASP A 73 -3.45 17.38 5.82
C ASP A 73 -4.42 16.22 5.51
N ARG A 74 -5.40 16.02 6.39
CA ARG A 74 -6.37 14.92 6.30
C ARG A 74 -7.34 15.05 5.14
N ASP A 75 -7.65 16.29 4.74
CA ASP A 75 -8.53 16.54 3.62
C ASP A 75 -7.87 16.13 2.30
N ALA A 76 -6.64 16.58 2.10
CA ALA A 76 -5.83 16.20 0.95
C ALA A 76 -5.50 14.70 0.93
N ALA A 77 -5.23 14.10 2.08
CA ALA A 77 -4.96 12.66 2.20
C ALA A 77 -6.18 11.84 1.77
N TYR A 78 -7.34 12.09 2.39
CA TYR A 78 -8.56 11.35 2.06
C TYR A 78 -8.96 11.53 0.60
N ALA A 79 -8.98 12.78 0.08
CA ALA A 79 -9.40 13.07 -1.29
C ALA A 79 -8.59 12.29 -2.34
N ARG A 80 -7.32 11.99 -2.05
CA ARG A 80 -6.43 11.24 -2.93
C ARG A 80 -6.52 9.73 -2.71
N LEU A 81 -6.45 9.28 -1.44
CA LEU A 81 -6.50 7.85 -1.12
C LEU A 81 -7.87 7.23 -1.42
N SER A 82 -8.94 8.02 -1.39
CA SER A 82 -10.28 7.56 -1.78
C SER A 82 -10.39 7.17 -3.25
N ALA A 83 -9.39 7.50 -4.10
CA ALA A 83 -9.32 6.99 -5.46
C ALA A 83 -9.25 5.45 -5.50
N LEU A 84 -8.78 4.79 -4.44
CA LEU A 84 -8.76 3.33 -4.33
C LEU A 84 -10.15 2.69 -4.21
N LEU A 85 -11.20 3.47 -3.93
CA LEU A 85 -12.55 2.94 -3.78
C LEU A 85 -13.03 2.26 -5.07
N ASP A 86 -12.61 2.79 -6.22
CA ASP A 86 -13.05 2.33 -7.55
C ASP A 86 -11.97 1.55 -8.32
N VAL A 87 -10.89 1.17 -7.65
CA VAL A 87 -9.74 0.53 -8.28
C VAL A 87 -9.72 -0.96 -7.97
N GLU A 88 -9.43 -1.74 -9.01
CA GLU A 88 -9.11 -3.17 -8.89
C GLU A 88 -7.58 -3.35 -8.88
N PRO A 89 -7.04 -4.21 -7.99
CA PRO A 89 -5.61 -4.41 -7.86
C PRO A 89 -4.99 -5.01 -9.12
N PHE A 90 -3.67 -4.90 -9.21
CA PHE A 90 -2.85 -5.37 -10.32
C PHE A 90 -3.06 -6.84 -10.61
N TRP A 91 -3.11 -7.64 -9.56
CA TRP A 91 -3.36 -9.08 -9.64
C TRP A 91 -4.12 -9.54 -8.38
N THR A 92 -4.67 -10.73 -8.47
CA THR A 92 -5.23 -11.48 -7.34
C THR A 92 -4.61 -12.87 -7.35
N PRO A 93 -4.58 -13.62 -6.24
CA PRO A 93 -4.05 -14.99 -6.22
C PRO A 93 -4.70 -15.94 -7.26
N THR A 94 -5.89 -15.58 -7.76
CA THR A 94 -6.64 -16.30 -8.79
C THR A 94 -6.36 -15.83 -10.23
N ALA A 95 -5.48 -14.84 -10.41
CA ALA A 95 -5.16 -14.31 -11.74
C ALA A 95 -4.41 -15.34 -12.58
N ASP A 96 -4.84 -15.50 -13.83
CA ASP A 96 -4.15 -16.35 -14.79
C ASP A 96 -2.89 -15.67 -15.35
N PRO A 97 -1.87 -16.44 -15.78
CA PRO A 97 -0.65 -15.90 -16.36
C PRO A 97 -0.86 -15.01 -17.59
N GLU A 98 -1.90 -15.22 -18.40
CA GLU A 98 -2.15 -14.38 -19.58
C GLU A 98 -2.62 -12.99 -19.18
N THR A 99 -3.49 -12.90 -18.16
CA THR A 99 -3.92 -11.63 -17.56
C THR A 99 -2.73 -10.88 -16.98
N VAL A 100 -1.83 -11.57 -16.26
CA VAL A 100 -0.59 -10.96 -15.76
C VAL A 100 0.32 -10.55 -16.92
N ALA A 101 0.45 -11.36 -17.97
CA ALA A 101 1.26 -11.04 -19.15
C ALA A 101 0.73 -9.83 -19.94
N ARG A 102 -0.59 -9.65 -19.96
CA ARG A 102 -1.25 -8.49 -20.55
C ARG A 102 -0.95 -7.22 -19.76
N ARG A 103 -1.09 -7.28 -18.43
CA ARG A 103 -0.91 -6.11 -17.55
C ARG A 103 0.55 -5.74 -17.35
N ALA A 104 1.41 -6.70 -17.02
CA ALA A 104 2.81 -6.49 -16.67
C ALA A 104 3.69 -6.09 -17.87
N TYR A 105 3.34 -6.55 -19.07
CA TYR A 105 4.12 -6.36 -20.30
C TYR A 105 3.27 -5.72 -21.41
N ALA A 106 2.37 -4.81 -21.03
CA ALA A 106 1.55 -4.10 -21.99
C ALA A 106 2.42 -3.25 -22.94
N VAL A 107 2.13 -3.30 -24.24
CA VAL A 107 2.85 -2.53 -25.28
C VAL A 107 2.63 -1.03 -25.11
N ALA A 108 1.44 -0.64 -24.63
CA ALA A 108 1.12 0.72 -24.25
C ALA A 108 1.01 0.80 -22.72
N PRO A 109 1.38 1.93 -22.10
CA PRO A 109 1.28 2.10 -20.66
C PRO A 109 -0.19 2.00 -20.22
N GLU A 110 -0.54 0.88 -19.57
CA GLU A 110 -1.84 0.72 -18.92
C GLU A 110 -1.94 1.63 -17.69
N PRO A 111 -3.16 2.04 -17.30
CA PRO A 111 -3.39 2.66 -16.01
C PRO A 111 -2.75 1.85 -14.88
N TYR A 112 -2.03 2.56 -14.01
CA TYR A 112 -1.41 2.00 -12.83
C TYR A 112 -2.46 1.24 -12.03
N ARG A 113 -2.11 0.01 -11.65
CA ARG A 113 -2.90 -0.79 -10.74
C ARG A 113 -2.01 -1.11 -9.53
N PRO A 114 -2.41 -0.74 -8.32
CA PRO A 114 -1.65 -1.06 -7.13
C PRO A 114 -1.65 -2.56 -6.85
N LEU A 115 -0.65 -3.01 -6.11
CA LEU A 115 -0.63 -4.34 -5.51
C LEU A 115 -1.80 -4.50 -4.51
N VAL A 116 -2.14 -5.73 -4.17
CA VAL A 116 -3.20 -6.04 -3.21
C VAL A 116 -2.91 -5.40 -1.86
N THR A 117 -1.70 -5.58 -1.36
CA THR A 117 -1.25 -5.01 -0.08
C THR A 117 -1.31 -3.49 -0.12
N GLU A 118 -0.86 -2.87 -1.21
CA GLU A 118 -0.94 -1.41 -1.41
C GLU A 118 -2.39 -0.92 -1.39
N THR A 119 -3.30 -1.65 -2.03
CA THR A 119 -4.72 -1.30 -2.11
C THR A 119 -5.38 -1.40 -0.73
N LEU A 120 -5.23 -2.53 -0.04
CA LEU A 120 -5.80 -2.75 1.28
C LEU A 120 -5.24 -1.77 2.31
N ALA A 121 -3.93 -1.52 2.27
CA ALA A 121 -3.31 -0.56 3.15
C ALA A 121 -3.77 0.88 2.83
N GLY A 122 -3.77 1.28 1.56
CA GLY A 122 -4.25 2.60 1.17
C GLY A 122 -5.72 2.84 1.56
N LEU A 123 -6.58 1.82 1.49
CA LEU A 123 -7.95 1.89 2.02
C LEU A 123 -7.97 2.08 3.55
N GLY A 124 -7.12 1.38 4.30
CA GLY A 124 -6.97 1.58 5.74
C GLY A 124 -6.56 3.02 6.11
N TRP A 125 -5.64 3.61 5.34
CA TRP A 125 -5.26 5.02 5.52
C TRP A 125 -6.35 6.00 5.07
N ALA A 126 -7.14 5.67 4.04
CA ALA A 126 -8.31 6.45 3.67
C ALA A 126 -9.37 6.45 4.78
N MET A 127 -9.62 5.29 5.41
CA MET A 127 -10.51 5.18 6.58
C MET A 127 -10.03 6.08 7.72
N LEU A 128 -8.74 6.04 8.03
CA LEU A 128 -8.13 6.82 9.10
C LEU A 128 -8.26 8.33 8.83
N ALA A 129 -7.91 8.78 7.63
CA ALA A 129 -8.02 10.19 7.25
C ALA A 129 -9.47 10.69 7.30
N ALA A 130 -10.44 9.88 6.86
CA ALA A 130 -11.86 10.20 6.99
C ALA A 130 -12.33 10.26 8.45
N ALA A 131 -11.90 9.29 9.27
CA ALA A 131 -12.26 9.21 10.67
C ALA A 131 -11.71 10.39 11.50
N GLU A 132 -10.50 10.85 11.19
CA GLU A 132 -9.86 12.04 11.78
C GLU A 132 -10.59 13.34 11.41
N ARG A 133 -11.22 13.39 10.25
CA ARG A 133 -12.09 14.52 9.83
C ARG A 133 -13.47 14.49 10.47
N GLY A 134 -13.80 13.45 11.24
CA GLY A 134 -15.14 13.21 11.76
C GLY A 134 -16.15 12.73 10.70
N ASP A 135 -15.71 12.31 9.51
CA ASP A 135 -16.57 11.77 8.46
C ASP A 135 -16.65 10.23 8.57
N ASP A 136 -17.40 9.76 9.57
CA ASP A 136 -17.63 8.33 9.80
C ASP A 136 -18.31 7.63 8.60
N ALA A 137 -19.12 8.36 7.83
CA ALA A 137 -19.78 7.80 6.66
C ALA A 137 -18.76 7.50 5.54
N ALA A 138 -17.82 8.41 5.29
CA ALA A 138 -16.70 8.17 4.38
C ALA A 138 -15.80 7.04 4.86
N ALA A 139 -15.46 7.03 6.15
CA ALA A 139 -14.64 5.99 6.75
C ALA A 139 -15.31 4.61 6.60
N ALA A 140 -16.63 4.52 6.84
CA ALA A 140 -17.40 3.30 6.65
C ALA A 140 -17.45 2.83 5.19
N ARG A 141 -17.54 3.73 4.21
CA ARG A 141 -17.48 3.35 2.77
C ARG A 141 -16.14 2.71 2.42
N ALA A 142 -15.04 3.30 2.89
CA ALA A 142 -13.71 2.71 2.71
C ALA A 142 -13.59 1.35 3.40
N ALA A 143 -14.14 1.20 4.61
CA ALA A 143 -14.18 -0.09 5.32
C ALA A 143 -14.97 -1.18 4.57
N VAL A 144 -16.13 -0.84 4.00
CA VAL A 144 -16.91 -1.77 3.16
C VAL A 144 -16.09 -2.23 1.95
N ARG A 145 -15.49 -1.29 1.21
CA ARG A 145 -14.66 -1.62 0.06
C ARG A 145 -13.46 -2.50 0.43
N PHE A 146 -12.82 -2.19 1.56
CA PHE A 146 -11.75 -3.02 2.10
C PHE A 146 -12.20 -4.45 2.36
N SER A 147 -13.35 -4.63 3.01
CA SER A 147 -13.91 -5.96 3.30
C SER A 147 -14.25 -6.73 2.03
N GLU A 148 -14.91 -6.09 1.05
CA GLU A 148 -15.22 -6.70 -0.24
C GLU A 148 -13.97 -7.17 -0.98
N LEU A 149 -12.92 -6.35 -1.01
CA LEU A 149 -11.67 -6.72 -1.66
C LEU A 149 -10.99 -7.87 -0.92
N ARG A 150 -10.93 -7.80 0.39
CA ARG A 150 -10.25 -8.78 1.23
C ARG A 150 -10.97 -10.14 1.23
N GLU A 151 -12.30 -10.16 1.25
CA GLU A 151 -13.08 -11.40 1.11
C GLU A 151 -12.78 -12.12 -0.21
N ARG A 152 -12.75 -11.37 -1.33
CA ARG A 152 -12.35 -11.91 -2.64
C ARG A 152 -10.94 -12.51 -2.66
N LEU A 153 -10.04 -12.00 -1.83
CA LEU A 153 -8.67 -12.49 -1.72
C LEU A 153 -8.55 -13.72 -0.83
N TYR A 154 -9.32 -13.81 0.26
CA TYR A 154 -9.26 -14.93 1.20
C TYR A 154 -9.95 -16.20 0.71
N ASP A 155 -10.92 -16.10 -0.21
CA ASP A 155 -11.47 -17.27 -0.90
C ASP A 155 -10.39 -18.05 -1.69
N ALA A 156 -9.23 -17.43 -1.95
CA ALA A 156 -8.12 -18.00 -2.71
C ALA A 156 -7.09 -18.81 -1.89
N ARG A 157 -7.42 -19.22 -0.65
CA ARG A 157 -6.70 -20.17 0.24
C ARG A 157 -5.53 -19.66 1.10
N ASP A 158 -5.18 -18.36 1.10
CA ASP A 158 -4.15 -17.84 2.00
C ASP A 158 -4.70 -16.74 2.90
N ARG A 159 -4.92 -17.07 4.19
CA ARG A 159 -5.22 -16.07 5.23
C ARG A 159 -3.92 -15.41 5.68
N SER A 160 -3.27 -14.68 4.79
CA SER A 160 -2.11 -13.86 5.13
C SER A 160 -2.53 -12.72 6.08
N GLU A 161 -1.57 -12.06 6.74
CA GLU A 161 -1.81 -10.94 7.67
C GLU A 161 -2.41 -9.68 7.00
N HIS A 162 -2.87 -9.78 5.74
CA HIS A 162 -3.31 -8.65 4.94
C HIS A 162 -4.42 -7.85 5.61
N GLY A 163 -4.07 -6.60 5.90
CA GLY A 163 -5.03 -5.61 6.36
C GLY A 163 -5.43 -5.75 7.83
N ALA A 164 -4.65 -6.44 8.68
CA ALA A 164 -4.93 -6.48 10.12
C ALA A 164 -5.09 -5.07 10.73
N PHE A 165 -4.24 -4.11 10.35
CA PHE A 165 -4.42 -2.73 10.80
C PHE A 165 -5.72 -2.09 10.27
N ALA A 166 -6.06 -2.32 9.00
CA ALA A 166 -7.26 -1.73 8.39
C ALA A 166 -8.53 -2.32 8.99
N SER A 167 -8.55 -3.63 9.30
CA SER A 167 -9.60 -4.27 10.08
C SER A 167 -9.71 -3.66 11.48
N TYR A 168 -8.60 -3.46 12.19
CA TYR A 168 -8.65 -2.85 13.52
C TYR A 168 -9.26 -1.44 13.45
N VAL A 169 -8.83 -0.61 12.50
CA VAL A 169 -9.35 0.75 12.29
C VAL A 169 -10.85 0.71 11.93
N ALA A 170 -11.27 -0.16 11.03
CA ALA A 170 -12.68 -0.35 10.69
C ALA A 170 -13.51 -0.75 11.92
N GLY A 171 -12.99 -1.65 12.76
CA GLY A 171 -13.62 -2.04 14.02
C GLY A 171 -13.87 -0.84 14.94
N GLN A 172 -12.86 0.03 15.11
CA GLN A 172 -12.97 1.24 15.92
C GLN A 172 -14.01 2.23 15.36
N ILE A 173 -14.02 2.43 14.03
CA ILE A 173 -15.02 3.28 13.36
C ILE A 173 -16.43 2.74 13.60
N PHE A 174 -16.67 1.44 13.38
CA PHE A 174 -18.00 0.86 13.59
C PHE A 174 -18.40 0.80 15.07
N GLU A 175 -17.46 0.68 16.00
CA GLU A 175 -17.72 0.81 17.44
C GLU A 175 -18.18 2.23 17.76
N ARG A 176 -17.47 3.25 17.27
CA ARG A 176 -17.83 4.68 17.41
C ARG A 176 -19.22 5.00 16.85
N MET A 177 -19.57 4.40 15.71
CA MET A 177 -20.90 4.52 15.10
C MET A 177 -22.01 3.74 15.84
N GLY A 178 -21.71 3.07 16.96
CA GLY A 178 -22.67 2.24 17.70
C GLY A 178 -23.02 0.91 17.02
N ARG A 179 -22.36 0.54 15.91
CA ARG A 179 -22.58 -0.69 15.15
C ARG A 179 -21.76 -1.86 15.71
N ARG A 180 -21.93 -2.14 17.00
CA ARG A 180 -21.13 -3.13 17.76
C ARG A 180 -21.02 -4.51 17.09
N PRO A 181 -22.08 -5.13 16.54
CA PRO A 181 -21.94 -6.43 15.88
C PRO A 181 -20.97 -6.41 14.69
N VAL A 182 -20.94 -5.31 13.94
CA VAL A 182 -20.02 -5.11 12.81
C VAL A 182 -18.60 -4.88 13.33
N ALA A 183 -18.43 -4.04 14.35
CA ALA A 183 -17.13 -3.81 14.99
C ALA A 183 -16.49 -5.12 15.48
N ARG A 184 -17.27 -5.99 16.12
CA ARG A 184 -16.82 -7.31 16.57
C ARG A 184 -16.29 -8.19 15.45
N ALA A 185 -16.96 -8.18 14.30
CA ALA A 185 -16.51 -8.96 13.14
C ALA A 185 -15.09 -8.53 12.75
N TYR A 186 -14.86 -7.22 12.63
CA TYR A 186 -13.54 -6.68 12.33
C TYR A 186 -12.48 -7.00 13.38
N PHE A 187 -12.78 -6.87 14.68
CA PHE A 187 -11.81 -7.23 15.72
C PHE A 187 -11.46 -8.73 15.72
N ARG A 188 -12.44 -9.60 15.45
CA ARG A 188 -12.18 -11.04 15.31
C ARG A 188 -11.33 -11.37 14.09
N GLU A 189 -11.41 -10.59 13.01
CA GLU A 189 -10.54 -10.76 11.85
C GLU A 189 -9.09 -10.41 12.16
N VAL A 190 -8.85 -9.37 12.97
CA VAL A 190 -7.50 -9.07 13.48
C VAL A 190 -6.99 -10.28 14.25
N LEU A 191 -7.81 -10.85 15.14
CA LEU A 191 -7.43 -12.03 15.93
C LEU A 191 -7.29 -13.32 15.12
N ALA A 192 -7.95 -13.41 13.97
CA ALA A 192 -7.83 -14.55 13.06
C ALA A 192 -6.51 -14.53 12.26
N THR A 193 -5.88 -13.36 12.14
CA THR A 193 -4.60 -13.18 11.41
C THR A 193 -3.41 -13.12 12.35
N ARG A 194 -3.59 -12.58 13.56
CA ARG A 194 -2.50 -12.42 14.53
C ARG A 194 -2.99 -12.31 15.97
N GLU A 195 -2.11 -12.58 16.92
CA GLU A 195 -2.35 -12.17 18.30
C GLU A 195 -2.29 -10.65 18.44
N SER A 196 -3.30 -10.08 19.08
CA SER A 196 -3.40 -8.65 19.35
C SER A 196 -4.09 -8.38 20.68
N LEU A 197 -3.42 -7.68 21.60
CA LEU A 197 -4.01 -7.27 22.87
C LEU A 197 -5.05 -6.17 22.63
N LEU A 198 -4.76 -5.26 21.71
CA LEU A 198 -5.68 -4.20 21.30
C LEU A 198 -7.00 -4.76 20.77
N ALA A 199 -6.96 -5.75 19.86
CA ALA A 199 -8.19 -6.34 19.33
C ALA A 199 -8.94 -7.17 20.38
N ARG A 200 -8.24 -7.87 21.30
CA ARG A 200 -8.88 -8.57 22.44
C ARG A 200 -9.57 -7.59 23.39
N ALA A 201 -8.90 -6.49 23.73
CA ALA A 201 -9.45 -5.42 24.56
C ALA A 201 -10.70 -4.81 23.91
N ALA A 202 -10.66 -4.53 22.60
CA ALA A 202 -11.80 -4.00 21.87
C ALA A 202 -12.96 -5.00 21.78
N LEU A 203 -12.66 -6.29 21.62
CA LEU A 203 -13.66 -7.35 21.64
C LEU A 203 -14.33 -7.47 23.01
N ALA A 204 -13.56 -7.47 24.10
CA ALA A 204 -14.08 -7.56 25.47
C ALA A 204 -14.97 -6.36 25.86
N ARG A 205 -14.85 -5.21 25.19
CA ARG A 205 -15.77 -4.07 25.38
C ARG A 205 -17.07 -4.19 24.59
N THR A 206 -17.02 -4.88 23.46
CA THR A 206 -18.15 -5.01 22.54
C THR A 206 -18.95 -6.30 22.76
N GLU A 207 -18.38 -7.24 23.50
CA GLU A 207 -19.02 -8.45 24.03
C GLU A 207 -19.16 -8.34 25.53
N ASP A 208 -20.22 -8.90 26.12
CA ASP A 208 -20.26 -9.20 27.56
C ASP A 208 -19.35 -10.43 27.88
N ALA A 209 -18.19 -10.51 27.22
CA ALA A 209 -17.29 -11.65 27.30
C ALA A 209 -16.23 -11.42 28.39
N GLN A 210 -16.06 -12.43 29.25
CA GLN A 210 -14.99 -12.47 30.23
C GLN A 210 -13.68 -12.96 29.59
N ASP A 211 -12.91 -12.09 28.96
CA ASP A 211 -11.51 -12.37 28.60
C ASP A 211 -10.58 -11.83 29.70
N PRO A 212 -9.95 -12.69 30.52
CA PRO A 212 -9.13 -12.25 31.65
C PRO A 212 -7.89 -11.47 31.22
N VAL A 213 -7.32 -11.73 30.04
CA VAL A 213 -6.14 -11.01 29.53
C VAL A 213 -6.57 -9.63 29.04
N ALA A 214 -7.68 -9.57 28.29
CA ALA A 214 -8.26 -8.30 27.87
C ALA A 214 -8.66 -7.45 29.08
N ASN A 215 -9.29 -8.06 30.09
CA ASN A 215 -9.70 -7.39 31.32
C ASN A 215 -8.50 -6.88 32.12
N ALA A 216 -7.41 -7.66 32.20
CA ALA A 216 -6.17 -7.20 32.82
C ALA A 216 -5.55 -6.01 32.06
N TYR A 217 -5.61 -6.01 30.73
CA TYR A 217 -5.18 -4.89 29.90
C TYR A 217 -6.05 -3.65 30.12
N LEU A 218 -7.37 -3.79 30.10
CA LEU A 218 -8.33 -2.70 30.36
C LEU A 218 -8.26 -2.16 31.80
N ALA A 219 -7.80 -2.97 32.75
CA ALA A 219 -7.59 -2.62 34.15
C ALA A 219 -6.21 -2.02 34.45
N MET A 220 -5.32 -1.90 33.45
CA MET A 220 -4.03 -1.24 33.65
C MET A 220 -4.22 0.21 34.14
N PRO A 221 -3.33 0.72 35.00
CA PRO A 221 -3.45 2.07 35.55
C PRO A 221 -3.57 3.11 34.43
N ARG A 222 -4.72 3.80 34.41
CA ARG A 222 -4.94 4.93 33.50
C ARG A 222 -4.15 6.14 33.99
N PRO A 223 -3.65 7.02 33.11
CA PRO A 223 -3.05 8.28 33.54
C PRO A 223 -4.05 8.98 34.46
N THR A 224 -3.67 9.23 35.71
CA THR A 224 -4.56 9.81 36.71
C THR A 224 -4.88 11.24 36.30
N SER A 225 -6.13 11.53 35.98
CA SER A 225 -6.58 12.92 35.89
C SER A 225 -6.57 13.50 37.31
N THR A 226 -5.92 14.65 37.50
CA THR A 226 -5.85 15.35 38.80
C THR A 226 -7.15 16.12 39.12
N GLY A 227 -8.30 15.69 38.59
CA GLY A 227 -9.57 16.41 38.68
C GLY A 227 -10.79 15.47 38.80
N THR A 228 -11.72 15.88 39.66
CA THR A 228 -13.03 15.29 39.96
C THR A 228 -13.73 14.59 38.79
N ASP A 229 -13.94 13.27 38.89
CA ASP A 229 -14.92 12.44 38.14
C ASP A 229 -15.30 12.90 36.72
N VAL A 230 -14.32 13.38 35.96
CA VAL A 230 -14.51 13.83 34.58
C VAL A 230 -14.47 12.57 33.72
N GLY A 231 -15.49 12.36 32.88
CA GLY A 231 -15.52 11.18 32.02
C GLY A 231 -14.31 11.14 31.09
N TYR A 232 -13.77 9.95 30.88
CA TYR A 232 -12.61 9.74 30.02
C TYR A 232 -13.07 9.59 28.56
N SER A 233 -12.26 10.11 27.65
CA SER A 233 -12.37 9.90 26.21
C SER A 233 -11.35 8.85 25.80
N ARG A 234 -11.73 7.99 24.86
CA ARG A 234 -10.80 7.03 24.28
C ARG A 234 -10.10 7.67 23.10
N ILE A 235 -8.79 7.53 23.03
CA ILE A 235 -8.03 7.82 21.82
C ILE A 235 -7.40 6.55 21.27
N VAL A 236 -7.52 6.36 19.96
CA VAL A 236 -6.84 5.31 19.20
C VAL A 236 -5.78 6.01 18.36
N VAL A 237 -4.52 5.74 18.65
CA VAL A 237 -3.40 6.29 17.88
C VAL A 237 -2.85 5.21 16.97
N VAL A 238 -2.81 5.47 15.66
CA VAL A 238 -2.21 4.61 14.65
C VAL A 238 -0.94 5.29 14.13
N VAL A 239 0.18 4.58 14.14
CA VAL A 239 1.48 5.09 13.71
C VAL A 239 2.03 4.24 12.57
N GLY A 240 2.12 4.82 11.37
CA GLY A 240 2.83 4.25 10.24
C GLY A 240 4.28 4.69 10.24
N VAL A 241 5.22 3.75 10.04
CA VAL A 241 6.66 4.05 10.04
C VAL A 241 7.37 3.48 8.80
N GLY A 242 8.34 4.25 8.30
CA GLY A 242 9.23 3.87 7.20
C GLY A 242 8.53 3.81 5.83
N HIS A 243 9.17 3.12 4.90
CA HIS A 243 8.72 2.99 3.51
C HIS A 243 8.77 1.53 3.05
N VAL A 244 7.74 1.09 2.35
CA VAL A 244 7.83 -0.19 1.64
C VAL A 244 8.89 -0.08 0.52
N PRO A 245 9.65 -1.16 0.27
CA PRO A 245 10.61 -1.16 -0.82
C PRO A 245 9.90 -1.05 -2.19
N PRO A 246 10.52 -0.38 -3.18
CA PRO A 246 9.97 -0.31 -4.53
C PRO A 246 10.05 -1.65 -5.26
N LEU A 247 9.18 -1.84 -6.27
CA LEU A 247 9.42 -2.84 -7.30
C LEU A 247 10.60 -2.42 -8.18
N ARG A 248 11.37 -3.39 -8.66
CA ARG A 248 12.52 -3.22 -9.55
C ARG A 248 12.52 -4.31 -10.63
N PRO A 249 13.05 -4.02 -11.83
CA PRO A 249 13.23 -5.05 -12.83
C PRO A 249 14.35 -6.01 -12.40
N GLU A 250 14.07 -7.31 -12.38
CA GLU A 250 15.02 -8.37 -12.05
C GLU A 250 15.19 -9.31 -13.24
N ARG A 251 16.44 -9.57 -13.65
CA ARG A 251 16.78 -10.52 -14.71
C ARG A 251 16.83 -11.93 -14.15
N LEU A 252 16.08 -12.85 -14.74
CA LEU A 252 16.10 -14.26 -14.41
C LEU A 252 16.59 -15.07 -15.61
N PRO A 253 17.51 -16.03 -15.41
CA PRO A 253 17.82 -17.02 -16.44
C PRO A 253 16.56 -17.77 -16.87
N VAL A 254 16.39 -18.06 -18.17
CA VAL A 254 15.20 -18.77 -18.69
C VAL A 254 14.97 -20.10 -17.98
N ALA A 255 16.00 -20.93 -17.80
CA ALA A 255 15.93 -22.18 -17.03
C ALA A 255 15.40 -21.99 -15.59
N PHE A 256 15.85 -20.93 -14.91
CA PHE A 256 15.38 -20.62 -13.56
C PHE A 256 13.92 -20.12 -13.58
N ALA A 257 13.57 -19.24 -14.52
CA ALA A 257 12.20 -18.77 -14.71
C ALA A 257 11.24 -19.93 -15.01
N ARG A 258 11.64 -20.90 -15.83
CA ARG A 258 10.87 -22.12 -16.13
C ARG A 258 10.65 -22.94 -14.87
N THR A 259 11.69 -23.14 -14.06
CA THR A 259 11.59 -23.88 -12.80
C THR A 259 10.67 -23.17 -11.81
N LEU A 260 10.79 -21.84 -11.71
CA LEU A 260 9.95 -21.00 -10.84
C LEU A 260 8.48 -21.01 -11.27
N ALA A 261 8.22 -21.04 -12.58
CA ALA A 261 6.91 -20.96 -13.21
C ALA A 261 6.31 -22.32 -13.63
N GLY A 262 6.96 -23.44 -13.29
CA GLY A 262 6.67 -24.78 -13.83
C GLY A 262 5.18 -25.12 -13.97
N PRO A 263 4.38 -25.06 -12.89
CA PRO A 263 2.95 -25.37 -12.96
C PRO A 263 2.18 -24.53 -13.99
N TYR A 264 2.59 -23.27 -14.19
CA TYR A 264 1.96 -22.37 -15.17
C TYR A 264 2.47 -22.64 -16.59
N VAL A 265 3.77 -22.92 -16.76
CA VAL A 265 4.35 -23.28 -18.06
C VAL A 265 3.68 -24.52 -18.62
N ASP A 266 3.46 -25.52 -17.77
CA ASP A 266 2.77 -26.77 -18.13
C ASP A 266 1.30 -26.51 -18.46
N ALA A 267 0.59 -25.75 -17.61
CA ALA A 267 -0.81 -25.41 -17.83
C ALA A 267 -1.05 -24.59 -19.11
N LEU A 268 -0.09 -23.73 -19.49
CA LEU A 268 -0.12 -22.95 -20.73
C LEU A 268 0.28 -23.78 -21.96
N GLY A 269 0.85 -24.97 -21.79
CA GLY A 269 1.33 -25.80 -22.89
C GLY A 269 2.49 -25.18 -23.67
N ILE A 270 3.37 -24.41 -22.99
CA ILE A 270 4.49 -23.69 -23.63
C ILE A 270 5.87 -24.30 -23.31
N ALA A 271 5.95 -25.46 -22.65
CA ALA A 271 7.20 -26.07 -22.23
C ALA A 271 8.21 -26.26 -23.37
N ASP A 272 7.80 -26.93 -24.46
CA ASP A 272 8.68 -27.20 -25.62
C ASP A 272 9.14 -25.91 -26.30
N ARG A 273 8.27 -24.89 -26.33
CA ARG A 273 8.61 -23.59 -26.92
C ARG A 273 9.58 -22.80 -26.05
N VAL A 274 9.57 -23.02 -24.74
CA VAL A 274 10.59 -22.46 -23.84
C VAL A 274 11.96 -23.12 -24.09
N ASP A 275 12.00 -24.42 -24.38
CA ASP A 275 13.24 -25.11 -24.79
C ASP A 275 13.80 -24.53 -26.10
N GLU A 276 12.92 -24.22 -27.06
CA GLU A 276 13.31 -23.53 -28.30
C GLU A 276 13.89 -22.13 -28.05
N LEU A 277 13.37 -21.36 -27.08
CA LEU A 277 13.92 -20.05 -26.73
C LEU A 277 15.38 -20.13 -26.28
N GLU A 278 15.72 -21.13 -25.47
CA GLU A 278 17.09 -21.36 -25.02
C GLU A 278 17.99 -21.75 -26.19
N ALA A 279 17.50 -22.59 -27.10
CA ALA A 279 18.22 -22.95 -28.33
C ALA A 279 18.44 -21.76 -29.28
N MET A 280 17.53 -20.78 -29.28
CA MET A 280 17.66 -19.51 -30.02
C MET A 280 18.56 -18.48 -29.32
N GLY A 281 19.14 -18.82 -28.16
CA GLY A 281 20.07 -17.97 -27.43
C GLY A 281 19.41 -16.93 -26.52
N VAL A 282 18.10 -17.04 -26.25
CA VAL A 282 17.45 -16.24 -25.21
C VAL A 282 17.84 -16.83 -23.85
N SER A 283 18.71 -16.12 -23.14
CA SER A 283 19.26 -16.58 -21.86
C SER A 283 18.53 -16.04 -20.64
N GLU A 284 17.81 -14.92 -20.77
CA GLU A 284 17.18 -14.22 -19.66
C GLU A 284 15.79 -13.67 -20.00
N VAL A 285 14.94 -13.56 -18.98
CA VAL A 285 13.71 -12.76 -18.97
C VAL A 285 13.77 -11.73 -17.83
N VAL A 286 13.08 -10.60 -17.96
CA VAL A 286 12.98 -9.61 -16.88
C VAL A 286 11.61 -9.67 -16.24
N VAL A 287 11.56 -9.78 -14.92
CA VAL A 287 10.32 -9.80 -14.12
C VAL A 287 10.33 -8.66 -13.11
N PRO A 288 9.17 -8.15 -12.65
CA PRO A 288 9.14 -7.26 -11.51
C PRO A 288 9.45 -8.06 -10.24
N ASP A 289 10.34 -7.52 -9.41
CA ASP A 289 10.67 -8.09 -8.10
C ASP A 289 10.77 -6.96 -7.06
N LEU A 290 10.62 -7.29 -5.78
CA LEU A 290 10.72 -6.29 -4.73
C LEU A 290 12.19 -5.99 -4.42
N ALA A 291 12.52 -4.71 -4.20
CA ALA A 291 13.81 -4.37 -3.63
C ALA A 291 13.94 -4.98 -2.21
N PRO A 292 15.17 -5.28 -1.73
CA PRO A 292 15.36 -5.84 -0.40
C PRO A 292 14.70 -4.98 0.68
N VAL A 293 13.88 -5.60 1.54
CA VAL A 293 13.23 -4.93 2.66
C VAL A 293 14.31 -4.49 3.66
N GLN A 294 14.51 -3.19 3.81
CA GLN A 294 15.26 -2.66 4.95
C GLN A 294 14.38 -2.73 6.18
N ARG A 295 14.49 -3.82 6.95
CA ARG A 295 13.75 -3.95 8.22
C ARG A 295 14.34 -2.96 9.22
N SER A 296 13.59 -1.89 9.50
CA SER A 296 13.84 -1.08 10.68
C SER A 296 13.71 -1.99 11.91
N LYS A 297 14.77 -2.05 12.72
CA LYS A 297 14.70 -2.72 14.03
C LYS A 297 14.03 -1.84 15.07
N ASP A 298 13.80 -0.57 14.74
CA ASP A 298 13.39 0.44 15.69
C ASP A 298 11.86 0.47 15.80
N THR A 299 11.38 0.07 16.97
CA THR A 299 9.97 0.25 17.34
C THR A 299 9.74 1.74 17.60
N PRO A 300 8.73 2.38 16.98
CA PRO A 300 8.37 3.75 17.32
C PRO A 300 8.09 3.90 18.82
N VAL A 301 8.43 5.06 19.35
CA VAL A 301 8.03 5.49 20.68
C VAL A 301 6.89 6.47 20.53
N LEU A 302 5.73 6.15 21.11
CA LEU A 302 4.63 7.08 21.22
C LEU A 302 4.76 7.89 22.51
N TRP A 303 4.57 9.19 22.39
CA TRP A 303 4.45 10.13 23.49
C TRP A 303 3.04 10.73 23.43
N VAL A 304 2.35 10.73 24.55
CA VAL A 304 1.12 11.50 24.74
C VAL A 304 1.35 12.42 25.91
N ASP A 305 1.34 13.72 25.62
CA ASP A 305 1.88 14.76 26.49
C ASP A 305 3.32 14.37 26.89
N ASP A 306 3.59 14.20 28.19
CA ASP A 306 4.90 13.79 28.71
C ASP A 306 5.00 12.28 29.02
N HIS A 307 3.98 11.50 28.66
CA HIS A 307 3.92 10.07 28.95
C HIS A 307 4.35 9.22 27.75
N ARG A 308 5.28 8.32 28.01
CA ARG A 308 5.70 7.31 27.03
C ARG A 308 4.69 6.17 26.99
N ILE A 309 4.13 5.92 25.82
CA ILE A 309 3.13 4.89 25.56
C ILE A 309 3.76 3.76 24.75
N ARG A 310 3.44 2.52 25.13
CA ARG A 310 3.84 1.33 24.38
C ARG A 310 2.91 1.14 23.18
N LEU A 311 3.51 0.95 22.03
CA LEU A 311 2.80 0.60 20.80
C LEU A 311 2.76 -0.92 20.59
N GLU A 312 1.66 -1.41 20.05
CA GLU A 312 1.52 -2.75 19.50
C GLU A 312 1.64 -2.68 17.97
N ARG A 313 2.41 -3.57 17.36
CA ARG A 313 2.49 -3.65 15.89
C ARG A 313 1.24 -4.35 15.36
N LEU A 314 0.44 -3.69 14.53
CA LEU A 314 -0.75 -4.26 13.90
C LEU A 314 -0.45 -4.92 12.55
N SER A 315 0.41 -4.31 11.73
CA SER A 315 0.81 -4.83 10.41
C SER A 315 2.29 -4.62 10.11
N ASP A 316 2.86 -5.55 9.36
CA ASP A 316 4.20 -5.46 8.76
C ASP A 316 4.03 -5.44 7.23
N LEU A 317 3.62 -4.27 6.72
CA LEU A 317 3.25 -4.09 5.31
C LEU A 317 4.39 -4.42 4.36
N ALA A 318 5.65 -4.20 4.77
CA ALA A 318 6.80 -4.60 3.98
C ALA A 318 6.93 -6.13 3.87
N ALA A 319 6.69 -6.88 4.97
CA ALA A 319 6.68 -8.34 4.93
C ALA A 319 5.48 -8.90 4.16
N GLU A 320 4.30 -8.27 4.28
CA GLU A 320 3.11 -8.59 3.49
C GLU A 320 3.36 -8.39 1.99
N LEU A 321 3.96 -7.26 1.61
CA LEU A 321 4.33 -6.96 0.23
C LEU A 321 5.41 -7.91 -0.29
N GLU A 322 6.37 -8.31 0.55
CA GLU A 322 7.38 -9.31 0.20
C GLU A 322 6.74 -10.67 -0.11
N ALA A 323 5.74 -11.08 0.69
CA ALA A 323 4.98 -12.30 0.44
C ALA A 323 4.19 -12.22 -0.87
N GLU A 324 3.51 -11.10 -1.10
CA GLU A 324 2.79 -10.85 -2.34
C GLU A 324 3.73 -10.86 -3.56
N ALA A 325 4.86 -10.17 -3.48
CA ALA A 325 5.86 -10.09 -4.54
C ALA A 325 6.44 -11.47 -4.88
N ARG A 326 6.64 -12.36 -3.89
CA ARG A 326 7.04 -13.76 -4.17
C ARG A 326 6.02 -14.52 -5.00
N GLY A 327 4.73 -14.33 -4.72
CA GLY A 327 3.63 -14.90 -5.51
C GLY A 327 3.61 -14.32 -6.92
N LEU A 328 3.68 -13.00 -7.02
CA LEU A 328 3.74 -12.28 -8.29
C LEU A 328 4.94 -12.71 -9.14
N ARG A 329 6.13 -12.88 -8.56
CA ARG A 329 7.35 -13.27 -9.27
C ARG A 329 7.20 -14.59 -10.04
N ARG A 330 6.47 -15.57 -9.49
CA ARG A 330 6.18 -16.85 -10.17
C ARG A 330 5.28 -16.65 -11.39
N LEU A 331 4.19 -15.91 -11.22
CA LEU A 331 3.25 -15.57 -12.29
C LEU A 331 3.89 -14.71 -13.37
N SER A 332 4.69 -13.71 -12.97
CA SER A 332 5.42 -12.83 -13.87
C SER A 332 6.50 -13.55 -14.66
N ALA A 333 7.13 -14.58 -14.09
CA ALA A 333 8.04 -15.46 -14.83
C ALA A 333 7.29 -16.27 -15.90
N ALA A 334 6.15 -16.87 -15.56
CA ALA A 334 5.29 -17.56 -16.54
C ALA A 334 4.85 -16.62 -17.67
N ALA A 335 4.41 -15.42 -17.29
CA ALA A 335 3.99 -14.36 -18.20
C ALA A 335 5.11 -13.90 -19.14
N ALA A 336 6.32 -13.69 -18.61
CA ALA A 336 7.48 -13.31 -19.42
C ALA A 336 7.86 -14.40 -20.43
N LEU A 337 7.87 -15.67 -19.99
CA LEU A 337 8.12 -16.82 -20.87
C LEU A 337 7.06 -16.91 -21.97
N LEU A 338 5.78 -16.77 -21.61
CA LEU A 338 4.69 -16.75 -22.59
C LEU A 338 4.89 -15.65 -23.64
N ARG A 339 5.25 -14.43 -23.23
CA ARG A 339 5.53 -13.32 -24.18
C ARG A 339 6.72 -13.60 -25.06
N ALA A 340 7.79 -14.16 -24.50
CA ALA A 340 8.99 -14.50 -25.25
C ALA A 340 8.67 -15.55 -26.32
N VAL A 341 7.94 -16.60 -25.93
CA VAL A 341 7.46 -17.67 -26.80
C VAL A 341 6.57 -17.12 -27.92
N GLN A 342 5.71 -16.13 -27.64
CA GLN A 342 4.85 -15.47 -28.63
C GLN A 342 5.60 -14.58 -29.63
N GLY A 343 6.93 -14.47 -29.53
CA GLY A 343 7.75 -13.67 -30.45
C GLY A 343 7.49 -12.17 -30.31
N GLN A 344 6.99 -11.71 -29.16
CA GLN A 344 6.90 -10.28 -28.89
C GLN A 344 8.32 -9.70 -28.78
N ASP A 345 8.50 -8.48 -29.28
CA ASP A 345 9.82 -7.85 -29.41
C ASP A 345 10.62 -7.95 -28.09
N PRO A 346 11.88 -8.41 -28.14
CA PRO A 346 12.72 -8.64 -26.95
C PRO A 346 12.95 -7.39 -26.10
N THR A 347 12.62 -6.20 -26.60
CA THR A 347 12.58 -4.94 -25.83
C THR A 347 11.44 -4.94 -24.80
N PHE A 348 10.29 -5.56 -25.11
CA PHE A 348 9.15 -5.70 -24.18
C PHE A 348 9.43 -6.67 -23.03
N LEU A 349 10.27 -7.67 -23.27
CA LEU A 349 10.76 -8.59 -22.24
C LEU A 349 11.71 -7.92 -21.23
N ARG A 350 12.08 -6.66 -21.45
CA ARG A 350 13.08 -5.93 -20.65
C ARG A 350 12.50 -4.87 -19.71
N ALA A 351 11.22 -4.55 -19.83
CA ALA A 351 10.60 -3.48 -19.05
C ALA A 351 9.25 -3.92 -18.48
N PRO A 352 9.23 -4.86 -17.52
CA PRO A 352 8.01 -5.13 -16.77
C PRO A 352 7.51 -3.86 -16.07
N ASP A 353 6.21 -3.79 -15.84
CA ASP A 353 5.65 -2.78 -14.96
C ASP A 353 6.22 -2.94 -13.55
N THR A 354 7.03 -1.96 -13.16
CA THR A 354 7.72 -1.89 -11.86
C THR A 354 7.26 -0.67 -11.07
N ARG A 355 6.13 -0.07 -11.49
CA ARG A 355 5.49 0.99 -10.74
C ARG A 355 4.97 0.40 -9.43
N SER A 356 5.23 1.08 -8.33
CA SER A 356 4.72 0.77 -7.00
C SER A 356 4.55 2.06 -6.19
N VAL A 357 3.83 2.01 -5.07
CA VAL A 357 3.71 3.13 -4.12
C VAL A 357 4.81 3.02 -3.07
N THR A 358 5.72 3.99 -3.04
CA THR A 358 6.91 3.93 -2.18
C THR A 358 6.77 4.74 -0.88
N THR A 359 5.82 5.67 -0.80
CA THR A 359 5.49 6.40 0.43
C THR A 359 4.56 5.62 1.36
N LEU A 360 4.17 4.39 0.99
CA LEU A 360 3.37 3.54 1.87
C LEU A 360 4.24 3.14 3.09
N PRO A 361 3.71 3.27 4.32
CA PRO A 361 4.47 2.88 5.52
C PRO A 361 4.87 1.40 5.51
N ALA A 362 6.08 1.09 5.94
CA ALA A 362 6.58 -0.29 6.00
C ALA A 362 5.91 -1.08 7.13
N GLN A 363 5.63 -0.43 8.26
CA GLN A 363 5.04 -1.04 9.44
C GLN A 363 3.97 -0.12 10.01
N VAL A 364 2.94 -0.73 10.60
CA VAL A 364 1.84 0.00 11.24
C VAL A 364 1.69 -0.47 12.68
N TYR A 365 1.70 0.49 13.57
CA TYR A 365 1.55 0.31 15.00
C TYR A 365 0.29 0.99 15.50
N ALA A 366 -0.22 0.57 16.64
CA ALA A 366 -1.28 1.29 17.32
C ALA A 366 -1.13 1.26 18.84
N ALA A 367 -1.79 2.21 19.49
CA ALA A 367 -2.07 2.21 20.92
C ALA A 367 -3.49 2.71 21.15
N GLU A 368 -4.08 2.28 22.25
CA GLU A 368 -5.37 2.76 22.73
C GLU A 368 -5.19 3.29 24.15
N LEU A 369 -5.75 4.47 24.42
CA LEU A 369 -5.51 5.23 25.64
C LEU A 369 -6.81 5.90 26.08
N ASP A 370 -7.04 5.94 27.39
CA ASP A 370 -8.09 6.76 27.97
C ASP A 370 -7.46 8.07 28.46
N LEU A 371 -7.97 9.20 27.99
CA LEU A 371 -7.50 10.55 28.34
C LEU A 371 -8.66 11.38 28.92
N PRO A 372 -8.37 12.33 29.84
CA PRO A 372 -9.38 13.30 30.23
C PRO A 372 -9.82 14.17 29.03
N PRO A 373 -10.96 14.86 29.10
CA PRO A 373 -11.35 15.81 28.07
C PRO A 373 -10.37 16.99 28.05
N GLY A 374 -9.89 17.38 26.87
CA GLY A 374 -8.86 18.40 26.77
C GLY A 374 -8.15 18.43 25.44
N LEU A 375 -7.09 19.23 25.36
CA LEU A 375 -6.17 19.24 24.23
C LEU A 375 -4.91 18.47 24.66
N HIS A 376 -4.57 17.43 23.91
CA HIS A 376 -3.42 16.57 24.16
C HIS A 376 -2.45 16.62 23.00
N GLN A 377 -1.16 16.57 23.30
CA GLN A 377 -0.10 16.47 22.30
C GLN A 377 0.22 15.00 22.07
N VAL A 378 0.13 14.54 20.82
CA VAL A 378 0.46 13.15 20.44
C VAL A 378 1.67 13.22 19.52
N ARG A 379 2.76 12.54 19.89
CA ARG A 379 4.01 12.54 19.13
C ARG A 379 4.56 11.13 18.98
N ALA A 380 4.82 10.73 17.75
CA ALA A 380 5.56 9.51 17.44
C ALA A 380 7.02 9.85 17.11
N GLU A 381 7.94 9.06 17.63
CA GLU A 381 9.37 9.18 17.40
C GLU A 381 9.96 7.85 16.96
N VAL A 382 10.74 7.87 15.88
CA VAL A 382 11.46 6.70 15.38
C VAL A 382 12.94 7.02 15.36
N ALA A 383 13.73 6.25 16.10
CA ALA A 383 15.18 6.30 15.99
C ALA A 383 15.60 5.69 14.64
N SER A 384 16.64 6.25 14.03
CA SER A 384 17.28 5.72 12.84
C SER A 384 18.78 5.98 12.89
N SER A 385 19.55 5.32 12.03
CA SER A 385 21.00 5.53 11.94
C SER A 385 21.40 6.96 11.58
N SER A 386 20.52 7.72 10.91
CA SER A 386 20.75 9.12 10.50
C SER A 386 20.18 10.15 11.48
N GLY A 387 19.59 9.71 12.60
CA GLY A 387 18.98 10.57 13.61
C GLY A 387 17.56 10.13 13.98
N SER A 388 16.83 11.00 14.67
CA SER A 388 15.45 10.74 15.07
C SER A 388 14.47 11.45 14.13
N ARG A 389 13.48 10.72 13.62
CA ARG A 389 12.34 11.28 12.87
C ARG A 389 11.12 11.35 13.76
N ARG A 390 10.35 12.42 13.63
CA ARG A 390 9.21 12.72 14.52
C ARG A 390 8.01 13.21 13.72
N ALA A 391 6.83 12.76 14.11
CA ALA A 391 5.55 13.33 13.71
C ALA A 391 4.77 13.69 14.97
N ALA A 392 4.09 14.83 14.97
CA ALA A 392 3.30 15.29 16.10
C ALA A 392 1.98 15.91 15.62
N THR A 393 0.95 15.75 16.43
CA THR A 393 -0.35 16.40 16.23
C THR A 393 -1.00 16.69 17.58
N ALA A 394 -1.92 17.66 17.58
CA ALA A 394 -2.74 17.92 18.74
C ALA A 394 -4.11 17.26 18.56
N VAL A 395 -4.57 16.50 19.55
CA VAL A 395 -5.90 15.90 19.55
C VAL A 395 -6.75 16.56 20.62
N ARG A 396 -7.97 16.93 20.26
CA ARG A 396 -8.97 17.42 21.22
C ARG A 396 -9.92 16.28 21.56
N THR A 397 -10.03 15.98 22.85
CA THR A 397 -10.92 14.95 23.39
C THR A 397 -12.14 15.62 24.03
N ALA A 398 -13.33 15.11 23.72
CA ALA A 398 -14.59 15.51 24.35
C ALA A 398 -15.10 14.40 25.28
N ASP A 399 -15.91 14.75 26.28
CA ASP A 399 -16.40 13.77 27.27
C ASP A 399 -17.04 12.54 26.61
N ARG A 400 -16.53 11.35 26.96
CA ARG A 400 -16.96 10.03 26.44
C ARG A 400 -16.88 9.86 24.91
N ASP A 401 -16.04 10.62 24.24
CA ASP A 401 -15.80 10.50 22.80
C ASP A 401 -14.73 9.45 22.47
N VAL A 402 -14.72 8.98 21.21
CA VAL A 402 -13.68 8.13 20.64
C VAL A 402 -12.98 8.89 19.51
N ALA A 403 -11.77 9.38 19.79
CA ALA A 403 -10.92 9.98 18.77
C ALA A 403 -10.02 8.92 18.12
N VAL A 404 -9.87 8.99 16.81
CA VAL A 404 -8.88 8.19 16.07
C VAL A 404 -7.87 9.17 15.49
N VAL A 405 -6.58 8.89 15.67
CA VAL A 405 -5.47 9.76 15.27
C VAL A 405 -4.44 8.94 14.50
N GLY A 406 -4.06 9.41 13.33
CA GLY A 406 -3.01 8.84 12.51
C GLY A 406 -1.71 9.65 12.59
N LEU A 407 -0.57 8.98 12.68
CA LEU A 407 0.74 9.59 12.50
C LEU A 407 1.50 8.79 11.45
N THR A 408 2.18 9.48 10.54
CA THR A 408 3.07 8.83 9.57
C THR A 408 4.46 9.40 9.74
N VAL A 409 5.42 8.54 10.09
CA VAL A 409 6.84 8.86 10.22
C VAL A 409 7.56 8.17 9.06
N LEU A 410 7.64 8.87 7.94
CA LEU A 410 8.32 8.40 6.73
C LEU A 410 9.83 8.47 6.89
#